data_AF-A0A5K7YXH0-F1
#
_entry.id   AF-A0A5K7YXH0-F1
#
_cell.length_a   1.000
_cell.length_b   1.000
_cell.length_c   1.000
_cell.angle_alpha   90.00
_cell.angle_beta   90.00
_cell.angle_gamma   90.00
#
_symmetry.space_group_name_H-M   'P 1'
#
loop_
_entity.id
_entity.type
_entity.pdbx_description
1 polymer ?
#
loop_
_entity_poly.entity_id
_entity_poly.type
_entity_poly.pdbx_seq_one_letter_code
_entity_poly.pdbx_strand_id
1 'polypeptide(L)'
;MKHKYLSAGLGVILLVLLGCQASQAPREMDKQANAYIEQAQAYEAQGNLLEALEQFKLAQTIAPKEPVVTEGIQRLEKQLDDLAENHYQAGLRYRDKGQWESAKKEFLKALYYRPEHEKAAAMLQQRQPDGGTKYITHQIKAGESISKLALKYYGDYKKYHHIANFNKMTDVTRVRVGQKIRIPVIDGVSIEDLIRISTASTTASQSTPKISGEYTLHEIQPGESLSKIAKKYYGDYKLFRVIADYNGIDDPTSIKVGQKVKVPNLETAGAPKAPADEETPAYAAEPAELEPRDEAPEASGEYRPETEEPVDQVAGYRETGVSLFEEGQYEDAIVEFQKVLSADPGDPAARSYISRSYLELGKSHLAANRLNEAKNAFTTALDYDENCAQCPELLARCQSTDSESLREKGEELLRNNQYDQAIETLQKARALNPDDDGATDLLFQTYYQKATILYDKQEYLAARDAFKEAAAIKSDCSDCASYIESSLEEYKELNYNQGIVYFGQEELGQAIDSWEKVVAVDPDYKDVQQNLRKAKLLNERLERIKSSSGD
;
A
#
# COMPACT_ATOMS: atom_id res chain seq x y z
N MET A 1 -1.19 -58.12 -60.50
CA MET A 1 -1.86 -58.04 -61.83
C MET A 1 -3.25 -57.45 -61.64
N LYS A 2 -3.58 -56.48 -62.50
CA LYS A 2 -4.92 -56.12 -63.01
C LYS A 2 -5.95 -55.41 -62.11
N HIS A 3 -6.24 -54.19 -62.56
CA HIS A 3 -7.32 -53.23 -62.33
C HIS A 3 -8.77 -53.77 -62.26
N LYS A 4 -9.66 -53.01 -61.59
CA LYS A 4 -10.86 -52.27 -62.11
C LYS A 4 -11.79 -51.87 -60.93
N TYR A 5 -11.93 -50.58 -60.59
CA TYR A 5 -12.89 -49.54 -61.04
C TYR A 5 -14.39 -49.81 -60.77
N LEU A 6 -15.00 -48.95 -59.93
CA LEU A 6 -16.32 -48.23 -60.03
C LEU A 6 -16.61 -47.62 -58.64
N SER A 7 -16.58 -46.31 -58.35
CA SER A 7 -17.30 -45.11 -58.84
C SER A 7 -18.55 -44.75 -58.03
N ALA A 8 -18.54 -43.52 -57.48
CA ALA A 8 -19.62 -42.55 -57.19
C ALA A 8 -19.49 -42.00 -55.75
N GLY A 9 -19.41 -40.70 -55.47
CA GLY A 9 -19.50 -39.54 -56.34
C GLY A 9 -19.21 -38.23 -55.59
N LEU A 10 -18.72 -37.28 -56.40
CA LEU A 10 -19.11 -35.87 -56.44
C LEU A 10 -18.62 -34.90 -55.34
N GLY A 11 -17.77 -33.94 -55.75
CA GLY A 11 -17.36 -32.80 -54.94
C GLY A 11 -16.22 -31.94 -55.48
N VAL A 12 -16.26 -31.60 -56.78
CA VAL A 12 -15.91 -30.29 -57.41
C VAL A 12 -14.73 -29.49 -56.78
N ILE A 13 -13.55 -29.49 -57.44
CA ILE A 13 -12.94 -28.38 -58.24
C ILE A 13 -12.27 -27.30 -57.34
N LEU A 14 -10.96 -27.02 -57.44
CA LEU A 14 -10.42 -26.09 -58.44
C LEU A 14 -8.88 -26.21 -58.61
N LEU A 15 -8.46 -26.17 -59.87
CA LEU A 15 -7.08 -26.08 -60.37
C LEU A 15 -6.48 -24.66 -60.23
N VAL A 16 -5.18 -24.64 -59.92
CA VAL A 16 -4.13 -23.72 -60.40
C VAL A 16 -4.20 -22.25 -59.96
N LEU A 17 -3.17 -21.81 -59.22
CA LEU A 17 -2.31 -20.67 -59.58
C LEU A 17 -1.04 -20.71 -58.69
N LEU A 18 0.01 -21.36 -59.19
CA LEU A 18 1.39 -21.13 -58.73
C LEU A 18 1.86 -19.81 -59.36
N GLY A 19 1.74 -18.72 -58.63
CA GLY A 19 2.24 -17.40 -59.02
C GLY A 19 1.70 -16.31 -58.11
N CYS A 20 2.59 -15.48 -57.55
CA CYS A 20 2.32 -14.30 -56.70
C CYS A 20 2.26 -14.49 -55.16
N GLN A 21 3.23 -15.18 -54.54
CA GLN A 21 3.58 -14.89 -53.12
C GLN A 21 5.02 -14.36 -52.91
N ALA A 22 5.89 -14.41 -53.92
CA ALA A 22 7.27 -13.91 -53.80
C ALA A 22 7.42 -12.39 -54.03
N SER A 23 6.41 -11.69 -54.57
CA SER A 23 6.51 -10.27 -54.94
C SER A 23 6.13 -9.28 -53.83
N GLN A 24 5.56 -9.74 -52.72
CA GLN A 24 5.13 -8.88 -51.61
C GLN A 24 6.18 -8.79 -50.49
N ALA A 25 6.88 -9.89 -50.19
CA ALA A 25 7.88 -9.92 -49.11
C ALA A 25 9.04 -8.92 -49.29
N PRO A 26 9.63 -8.74 -50.50
CA PRO A 26 10.66 -7.73 -50.71
C PRO A 26 10.14 -6.30 -50.49
N ARG A 27 8.90 -6.01 -50.93
CA ARG A 27 8.28 -4.69 -50.78
C ARG A 27 7.96 -4.35 -49.32
N GLU A 28 7.53 -5.33 -48.52
CA GLU A 28 7.27 -5.11 -47.10
C GLU A 28 8.57 -4.93 -46.30
N MET A 29 9.63 -5.67 -46.64
CA MET A 29 10.96 -5.45 -46.05
C MET A 29 11.51 -4.05 -46.37
N ASP A 30 11.38 -3.60 -47.63
CA ASP A 30 11.81 -2.26 -48.03
C ASP A 30 11.02 -1.17 -47.29
N LYS A 31 9.71 -1.37 -47.10
CA LYS A 31 8.85 -0.44 -46.36
C LYS A 31 9.23 -0.36 -44.88
N GLN A 32 9.56 -1.49 -44.26
CA GLN A 32 9.99 -1.52 -42.86
C GLN A 32 11.38 -0.88 -42.68
N ALA A 33 12.32 -1.15 -43.58
CA ALA A 33 13.63 -0.49 -43.58
C ALA A 33 13.49 1.04 -43.69
N ASN A 34 12.64 1.51 -44.61
CA ASN A 34 12.39 2.94 -44.80
C ASN A 34 11.77 3.60 -43.57
N ALA A 35 10.87 2.93 -42.85
CA ALA A 35 10.30 3.47 -41.61
C ALA A 35 11.37 3.71 -40.53
N TYR A 36 12.31 2.78 -40.37
CA TYR A 36 13.44 2.95 -39.45
C TYR A 36 14.39 4.07 -39.90
N ILE A 37 14.64 4.19 -41.21
CA ILE A 37 15.46 5.28 -41.75
C ILE A 37 14.82 6.65 -41.49
N GLU A 38 13.52 6.79 -41.74
CA GLU A 38 12.78 8.03 -41.48
C GLU A 38 12.80 8.41 -39.99
N GLN A 39 12.59 7.44 -39.10
CA GLN A 39 12.71 7.67 -37.65
C GLN A 39 14.15 8.06 -37.25
N ALA A 40 15.16 7.41 -37.81
CA ALA A 40 16.55 7.72 -37.54
C ALA A 40 16.88 9.17 -37.92
N GLN A 41 16.47 9.60 -39.11
CA GLN A 41 16.66 10.96 -39.58
C GLN A 41 15.90 11.98 -38.73
N ALA A 42 14.68 11.64 -38.27
CA ALA A 42 13.91 12.48 -37.37
C ALA A 42 14.61 12.65 -36.01
N TYR A 43 15.11 11.56 -35.42
CA TYR A 43 15.90 11.63 -34.18
C TYR A 43 17.20 12.42 -34.37
N GLU A 44 17.91 12.21 -35.48
CA GLU A 44 19.13 12.95 -35.80
C GLU A 44 18.86 14.45 -35.93
N ALA A 45 17.79 14.84 -36.62
CA ALA A 45 17.37 16.24 -36.75
C ALA A 45 16.99 16.88 -35.40
N GLN A 46 16.54 16.08 -34.43
CA GLN A 46 16.24 16.52 -33.06
C GLN A 46 17.48 16.52 -32.15
N GLY A 47 18.64 16.06 -32.63
CA GLY A 47 19.87 15.92 -31.83
C GLY A 47 19.89 14.69 -30.91
N ASN A 48 18.93 13.77 -31.06
CA ASN A 48 18.85 12.52 -30.31
C ASN A 48 19.75 11.47 -30.96
N LEU A 49 21.07 11.69 -30.89
CA LEU A 49 22.06 10.96 -31.68
C LEU A 49 22.12 9.45 -31.39
N LEU A 50 21.89 9.04 -30.14
CA LEU A 50 21.90 7.62 -29.75
C LEU A 50 20.66 6.90 -30.27
N GLU A 51 19.49 7.53 -30.15
CA GLU A 51 18.24 7.03 -30.71
C GLU A 51 18.30 6.95 -32.24
N ALA A 52 18.88 7.97 -32.89
CA ALA A 52 19.12 7.97 -34.32
C ALA A 52 20.02 6.80 -34.76
N LEU A 53 21.12 6.56 -34.02
CA LEU A 53 22.04 5.47 -34.30
C LEU A 53 21.35 4.10 -34.11
N GLU A 54 20.52 3.95 -33.08
CA GLU A 54 19.75 2.73 -32.84
C GLU A 54 18.80 2.43 -34.01
N GLN A 55 18.04 3.43 -34.47
CA GLN A 55 17.13 3.26 -35.62
C GLN A 55 17.87 2.93 -36.91
N PHE A 56 19.02 3.56 -37.17
CA PHE A 56 19.85 3.16 -38.32
C PHE A 56 20.42 1.74 -38.18
N LYS A 57 20.81 1.30 -36.97
CA LYS A 57 21.26 -0.09 -36.74
C LYS A 57 20.12 -1.09 -36.95
N LEU A 58 18.88 -0.76 -36.57
CA LEU A 58 17.71 -1.56 -36.91
C LEU A 58 17.49 -1.61 -38.43
N ALA A 59 17.56 -0.47 -39.13
CA ALA A 59 17.49 -0.43 -40.59
C ALA A 59 18.59 -1.29 -41.25
N GLN A 60 19.80 -1.31 -40.70
CA GLN A 60 20.91 -2.12 -41.20
C GLN A 60 20.62 -3.63 -41.14
N THR A 61 19.83 -4.11 -40.18
CA THR A 61 19.46 -5.53 -40.10
C THR A 61 18.59 -5.98 -41.29
N ILE A 62 17.87 -5.04 -41.91
CA ILE A 62 16.96 -5.29 -43.03
C ILE A 62 17.62 -4.92 -44.36
N ALA A 63 18.30 -3.77 -44.41
CA ALA A 63 18.92 -3.19 -45.60
C ALA A 63 20.42 -2.85 -45.36
N PRO A 64 21.30 -3.86 -45.21
CA PRO A 64 22.69 -3.67 -44.75
C PRO A 64 23.60 -2.94 -45.74
N LYS A 65 23.18 -2.82 -47.00
CA LYS A 65 23.97 -2.19 -48.08
C LYS A 65 23.43 -0.82 -48.51
N GLU A 66 22.37 -0.34 -47.86
CA GLU A 66 21.76 0.92 -48.23
C GLU A 66 22.67 2.09 -47.84
N PRO A 67 23.11 2.95 -48.79
CA PRO A 67 24.08 4.01 -48.50
C PRO A 67 23.63 4.94 -47.38
N VAL A 68 22.35 5.33 -47.36
CA VAL A 68 21.77 6.20 -46.33
C VAL A 68 21.95 5.61 -44.92
N VAL A 69 21.83 4.29 -44.79
CA VAL A 69 22.02 3.58 -43.52
C VAL A 69 23.50 3.52 -43.17
N THR A 70 24.36 3.06 -44.08
CA THR A 70 25.79 2.87 -43.80
C THR A 70 26.50 4.19 -43.51
N GLU A 71 26.19 5.25 -44.28
CA GLU A 71 26.76 6.58 -44.08
C GLU A 71 26.19 7.26 -42.83
N GLY A 72 24.91 7.06 -42.54
CA GLY A 72 24.26 7.53 -41.32
C GLY A 72 24.91 6.96 -40.07
N ILE A 73 25.11 5.64 -40.01
CA ILE A 73 25.82 4.96 -38.91
C ILE A 73 27.22 5.52 -38.75
N GLN A 74 28.02 5.56 -39.82
CA GLN A 74 29.41 6.05 -39.74
C GLN A 74 29.50 7.50 -39.25
N ARG A 75 28.59 8.37 -39.72
CA ARG A 75 28.52 9.76 -39.29
C ARG A 75 28.18 9.89 -37.82
N LEU A 76 27.13 9.19 -37.37
CA LEU A 76 26.66 9.26 -35.99
C LEU A 76 27.66 8.64 -35.02
N GLU A 77 28.26 7.49 -35.35
CA GLU A 77 29.32 6.88 -34.55
C GLU A 77 30.48 7.85 -34.36
N LYS A 78 30.93 8.52 -35.43
CA LYS A 78 31.96 9.55 -35.33
C LYS A 78 31.55 10.71 -34.42
N GLN A 79 30.33 11.22 -34.53
CA GLN A 79 29.85 12.32 -33.68
C GLN A 79 29.78 11.91 -32.20
N LEU A 80 29.30 10.70 -31.93
CA LEU A 80 29.23 10.14 -30.58
C LEU A 80 30.62 9.90 -30.00
N ASP A 81 31.59 9.49 -30.82
CA ASP A 81 32.98 9.34 -30.43
C ASP A 81 33.62 10.67 -30.03
N ASP A 82 33.40 11.71 -30.84
CA ASP A 82 33.88 13.05 -30.54
C ASP A 82 33.26 13.58 -29.22
N LEU A 83 31.96 13.34 -29.00
CA LEU A 83 31.29 13.68 -27.74
C LEU A 83 31.88 12.91 -26.56
N ALA A 84 32.10 11.61 -26.73
CA ALA A 84 32.67 10.76 -25.69
C ALA A 84 34.08 11.22 -25.28
N GLU A 85 34.95 11.49 -26.27
CA GLU A 85 36.31 11.97 -26.02
C GLU A 85 36.29 13.36 -25.35
N ASN A 86 35.41 14.26 -25.76
CA ASN A 86 35.25 15.57 -25.12
C ASN A 86 34.89 15.45 -23.63
N HIS A 87 33.94 14.58 -23.30
CA HIS A 87 33.55 14.30 -21.92
C HIS A 87 34.66 13.61 -21.14
N TYR A 88 35.39 12.67 -21.75
CA TYR A 88 36.55 12.04 -21.13
C TYR A 88 37.62 13.08 -20.76
N GLN A 89 37.97 13.97 -21.69
CA GLN A 89 38.93 15.05 -21.44
C GLN A 89 38.44 16.03 -20.37
N ALA A 90 37.15 16.35 -20.34
CA ALA A 90 36.56 17.15 -19.26
C ALA A 90 36.69 16.44 -17.90
N GLY A 91 36.45 15.13 -17.85
CA GLY A 91 36.65 14.30 -16.67
C GLY A 91 38.09 14.32 -16.17
N LEU A 92 39.07 14.21 -17.06
CA LEU A 92 40.50 14.34 -16.70
C LEU A 92 40.80 15.71 -16.08
N ARG A 93 40.28 16.81 -16.63
CA ARG A 93 40.46 18.16 -16.06
C ARG A 93 39.88 18.29 -14.65
N TYR A 94 38.73 17.68 -14.39
CA TYR A 94 38.12 17.67 -13.05
C TYR A 94 38.93 16.81 -12.08
N ARG A 95 39.40 15.65 -12.51
CA ARG A 95 40.25 14.76 -11.73
C ARG A 95 41.56 15.45 -11.33
N ASP A 96 42.20 16.13 -12.26
CA ASP A 96 43.47 16.83 -12.00
C ASP A 96 43.30 18.01 -11.02
N LYS A 97 42.07 18.52 -10.87
CA LYS A 97 41.66 19.50 -9.83
C LYS A 97 41.23 18.85 -8.51
N GLY A 98 41.23 17.53 -8.39
CA GLY A 98 40.74 16.79 -7.23
C GLY A 98 39.21 16.73 -7.10
N GLN A 99 38.47 17.20 -8.11
CA GLN A 99 37.00 17.22 -8.09
C GLN A 99 36.45 15.89 -8.61
N TRP A 100 36.55 14.84 -7.77
CA TRP A 100 36.31 13.47 -8.22
C TRP A 100 34.87 13.18 -8.63
N GLU A 101 33.87 13.69 -7.91
CA GLU A 101 32.45 13.52 -8.28
C GLU A 101 32.14 14.15 -9.65
N SER A 102 32.66 15.34 -9.90
CA SER A 102 32.54 15.98 -11.22
C SER A 102 33.28 15.19 -12.30
N ALA A 103 34.45 14.65 -12.00
CA ALA A 103 35.21 13.81 -12.93
C ALA A 103 34.46 12.53 -13.28
N LYS A 104 33.93 11.84 -12.26
CA LYS A 104 33.13 10.62 -12.38
C LYS A 104 31.91 10.84 -13.27
N LYS A 105 31.17 11.93 -13.03
CA LYS A 105 30.02 12.32 -13.86
C LYS A 105 30.41 12.51 -15.33
N GLU A 106 31.53 13.16 -15.61
CA GLU A 106 32.01 13.34 -16.99
C GLU A 106 32.50 12.03 -17.61
N PHE A 107 33.14 11.12 -16.86
CA PHE A 107 33.49 9.78 -17.35
C PHE A 107 32.26 8.92 -17.64
N LEU A 108 31.22 9.00 -16.80
CA LEU A 108 29.94 8.33 -17.06
C LEU A 108 29.28 8.87 -18.33
N LYS A 109 29.37 10.18 -18.61
CA LYS A 109 28.92 10.75 -19.89
C LYS A 109 29.77 10.29 -21.08
N ALA A 110 31.09 10.15 -20.91
CA ALA A 110 31.93 9.59 -21.97
C ALA A 110 31.46 8.16 -22.33
N LEU A 111 31.21 7.34 -21.31
CA LEU A 111 30.61 6.01 -21.49
C LEU A 111 29.17 6.07 -21.99
N TYR A 112 28.42 7.15 -21.69
CA TYR A 112 27.08 7.38 -22.21
C TYR A 112 27.07 7.40 -23.75
N TYR A 113 28.01 8.13 -24.35
CA TYR A 113 28.12 8.25 -25.80
C TYR A 113 28.88 7.10 -26.45
N ARG A 114 29.99 6.63 -25.87
CA ARG A 114 30.79 5.50 -26.37
C ARG A 114 30.97 4.44 -25.27
N PRO A 115 30.14 3.37 -25.23
CA PRO A 115 30.23 2.32 -24.21
C PRO A 115 31.60 1.65 -24.12
N GLU A 116 32.28 1.49 -25.26
CA GLU A 116 33.60 0.84 -25.37
C GLU A 116 34.75 1.82 -25.13
N HIS A 117 34.50 2.98 -24.51
CA HIS A 117 35.55 3.96 -24.22
C HIS A 117 36.42 3.48 -23.05
N GLU A 118 37.36 2.58 -23.34
CA GLU A 118 38.24 1.89 -22.38
C GLU A 118 38.87 2.83 -21.36
N LYS A 119 39.38 3.98 -21.81
CA LYS A 119 40.05 4.94 -20.92
C LYS A 119 39.12 5.54 -19.87
N ALA A 120 37.87 5.82 -20.23
CA ALA A 120 36.87 6.39 -19.31
C ALA A 120 36.41 5.32 -18.31
N ALA A 121 36.21 4.09 -18.79
CA ALA A 121 35.94 2.93 -17.94
C ALA A 121 37.06 2.69 -16.91
N ALA A 122 38.32 2.72 -17.35
CA ALA A 122 39.47 2.56 -16.48
C ALA A 122 39.54 3.64 -15.37
N MET A 123 39.16 4.89 -15.68
CA MET A 123 39.08 5.95 -14.68
C MET A 123 38.02 5.66 -13.61
N LEU A 124 36.90 5.02 -13.97
CA LEU A 124 35.86 4.63 -13.02
C LEU A 124 36.22 3.37 -12.21
N GLN A 125 37.05 2.48 -12.77
CA GLN A 125 37.58 1.29 -12.09
C GLN A 125 38.70 1.63 -11.09
N GLN A 126 39.45 2.70 -11.32
CA GLN A 126 40.45 3.20 -10.37
C GLN A 126 39.76 3.71 -9.11
N ARG A 127 39.47 2.78 -8.20
CA ARG A 127 39.20 3.06 -6.78
C ARG A 127 40.36 3.91 -6.27
N GLN A 128 40.11 5.18 -5.94
CA GLN A 128 40.91 5.77 -4.90
C GLN A 128 40.36 5.40 -3.52
N PRO A 129 41.25 5.14 -2.56
CA PRO A 129 40.90 4.81 -1.19
C PRO A 129 40.12 5.97 -0.56
N ASP A 130 39.39 5.69 0.51
CA ASP A 130 38.58 6.61 1.34
C ASP A 130 39.35 7.83 1.94
N GLY A 131 40.38 8.40 1.29
CA GLY A 131 41.46 9.17 1.92
C GLY A 131 41.72 10.59 1.42
N GLY A 132 40.75 11.26 0.78
CA GLY A 132 40.92 12.65 0.33
C GLY A 132 40.11 13.69 1.10
N THR A 133 38.91 13.33 1.56
CA THR A 133 38.01 14.28 2.21
C THR A 133 38.43 14.46 3.66
N LYS A 134 39.00 15.62 4.00
CA LYS A 134 39.25 16.00 5.40
C LYS A 134 37.93 15.93 6.18
N TYR A 135 37.98 15.49 7.42
CA TYR A 135 36.80 15.34 8.27
C TYR A 135 37.13 15.64 9.73
N ILE A 136 36.10 15.95 10.52
CA ILE A 136 36.17 15.92 11.98
C ILE A 136 35.41 14.70 12.51
N THR A 137 35.67 14.29 13.74
CA THR A 137 34.87 13.23 14.40
C THR A 137 33.93 13.85 15.42
N HIS A 138 32.63 13.61 15.27
CA HIS A 138 31.59 13.98 16.23
C HIS A 138 31.15 12.76 17.04
N GLN A 139 31.01 12.89 18.35
CA GLN A 139 30.46 11.83 19.19
C GLN A 139 28.98 12.11 19.45
N ILE A 140 28.10 11.19 19.04
CA ILE A 140 26.64 11.33 19.15
C ILE A 140 26.24 11.52 20.62
N LYS A 141 25.51 12.59 20.91
CA LYS A 141 24.91 12.89 22.22
C LYS A 141 23.44 12.44 22.26
N ALA A 142 22.87 12.39 23.46
CA ALA A 142 21.47 12.03 23.65
C ALA A 142 20.54 12.94 22.82
N GLY A 143 19.67 12.32 22.01
CA GLY A 143 18.70 13.02 21.16
C GLY A 143 19.25 13.58 19.84
N GLU A 144 20.53 13.37 19.52
CA GLU A 144 21.10 13.71 18.21
C GLU A 144 20.78 12.65 17.15
N SER A 145 20.59 13.10 15.91
CA SER A 145 20.41 12.27 14.72
C SER A 145 21.31 12.77 13.59
N ILE A 146 21.54 11.98 12.55
CA ILE A 146 22.40 12.38 11.42
C ILE A 146 21.88 13.67 10.75
N SER A 147 20.55 13.84 10.63
CA SER A 147 19.96 15.06 10.09
C SER A 147 20.13 16.28 11.00
N LYS A 148 20.12 16.10 12.33
CA LYS A 148 20.45 17.17 13.29
C LYS A 148 21.93 17.54 13.23
N LEU A 149 22.83 16.57 13.02
CA LEU A 149 24.25 16.83 12.80
C LEU A 149 24.49 17.58 11.48
N ALA A 150 23.78 17.23 10.42
CA ALA A 150 23.85 17.95 9.14
C ALA A 150 23.36 19.40 9.27
N LEU A 151 22.24 19.60 9.98
CA LEU A 151 21.76 20.94 10.30
C LEU A 151 22.79 21.74 11.11
N LYS A 152 23.45 21.09 12.08
CA LYS A 152 24.47 21.71 12.93
C LYS A 152 25.72 22.10 12.15
N TYR A 153 26.25 21.20 11.33
CA TYR A 153 27.56 21.38 10.68
C TYR A 153 27.49 22.01 9.30
N TYR A 154 26.38 21.84 8.57
CA TYR A 154 26.22 22.34 7.21
C TYR A 154 25.11 23.38 7.05
N GLY A 155 24.43 23.73 8.14
CA GLY A 155 23.32 24.68 8.16
C GLY A 155 22.02 24.16 7.52
N ASP A 156 22.00 22.91 7.06
CA ASP A 156 20.87 22.30 6.37
C ASP A 156 20.75 20.81 6.73
N TYR A 157 19.59 20.42 7.27
CA TYR A 157 19.33 19.04 7.65
C TYR A 157 19.25 18.11 6.43
N LYS A 158 18.92 18.62 5.23
CA LYS A 158 18.81 17.81 4.00
C LYS A 158 20.17 17.30 3.51
N LYS A 159 21.27 17.89 3.99
CA LYS A 159 22.65 17.49 3.71
C LYS A 159 23.14 16.28 4.53
N TYR A 160 22.23 15.61 5.24
CA TYR A 160 22.53 14.42 6.05
C TYR A 160 23.15 13.26 5.27
N HIS A 161 22.81 13.14 3.98
CA HIS A 161 23.34 12.13 3.09
C HIS A 161 24.87 12.21 2.96
N HIS A 162 25.48 13.40 3.02
CA HIS A 162 26.95 13.52 3.01
C HIS A 162 27.60 12.86 4.23
N ILE A 163 27.02 13.01 5.43
CA ILE A 163 27.51 12.37 6.65
C ILE A 163 27.24 10.86 6.59
N ALA A 164 26.03 10.47 6.18
CA ALA A 164 25.64 9.06 6.09
C ALA A 164 26.54 8.27 5.14
N ASN A 165 26.75 8.78 3.94
CA ASN A 165 27.52 8.14 2.88
C ASN A 165 29.00 8.04 3.28
N PHE A 166 29.56 9.11 3.87
CA PHE A 166 30.96 9.11 4.34
C PHE A 166 31.20 8.14 5.51
N ASN A 167 30.17 7.82 6.28
CA ASN A 167 30.23 6.80 7.34
C ASN A 167 29.72 5.43 6.92
N LYS A 168 29.43 5.22 5.62
CA LYS A 168 28.93 3.95 5.08
C LYS A 168 27.69 3.44 5.85
N MET A 169 26.80 4.35 6.22
CA MET A 169 25.60 4.03 6.98
C MET A 169 24.50 3.51 6.05
N THR A 170 24.06 2.27 6.26
CA THR A 170 22.93 1.66 5.52
C THR A 170 21.57 2.11 6.05
N ASP A 171 21.52 2.62 7.29
CA ASP A 171 20.32 3.19 7.90
C ASP A 171 20.71 4.35 8.81
N VAL A 172 20.29 5.56 8.43
CA VAL A 172 20.65 6.82 9.10
C VAL A 172 19.89 7.05 10.40
N THR A 173 18.84 6.27 10.66
CA THR A 173 18.04 6.35 11.90
C THR A 173 18.67 5.55 13.05
N ARG A 174 19.56 4.59 12.73
CA ARG A 174 20.24 3.72 13.69
C ARG A 174 21.55 4.32 14.18
N VAL A 175 21.46 5.36 15.01
CA VAL A 175 22.62 5.91 15.76
C VAL A 175 22.50 5.66 17.26
N ARG A 176 23.63 5.42 17.92
CA ARG A 176 23.69 5.23 19.38
C ARG A 176 24.44 6.38 20.05
N VAL A 177 24.00 6.74 21.26
CA VAL A 177 24.74 7.68 22.10
C VAL A 177 26.17 7.16 22.31
N GLY A 178 27.15 8.04 22.12
CA GLY A 178 28.57 7.71 22.20
C GLY A 178 29.20 7.23 20.89
N GLN A 179 28.40 6.96 19.84
CA GLN A 179 28.91 6.57 18.52
C GLN A 179 29.72 7.71 17.88
N LYS A 180 30.91 7.38 17.36
CA LYS A 180 31.76 8.32 16.63
C LYS A 180 31.34 8.35 15.16
N ILE A 181 30.95 9.54 14.70
CA ILE A 181 30.52 9.83 13.32
C ILE A 181 31.52 10.80 12.70
N ARG A 182 31.99 10.49 11.50
CA ARG A 182 32.92 11.35 10.75
C ARG A 182 32.13 12.38 9.96
N ILE A 183 32.37 13.67 10.17
CA ILE A 183 31.71 14.75 9.44
C ILE A 183 32.65 15.24 8.34
N PRO A 184 32.40 14.89 7.06
CA PRO A 184 33.28 15.28 5.96
C PRO A 184 33.16 16.77 5.64
N VAL A 185 34.24 17.34 5.11
CA VAL A 185 34.22 18.60 4.36
C VAL A 185 33.39 18.41 3.10
N ILE A 186 32.54 19.39 2.80
CA ILE A 186 31.68 19.41 1.60
C ILE A 186 31.81 20.76 0.90
N ASP A 187 31.34 20.86 -0.34
CA ASP A 187 31.32 22.11 -1.08
C ASP A 187 30.55 23.20 -0.29
N GLY A 188 31.24 24.31 -0.01
CA GLY A 188 30.72 25.44 0.76
C GLY A 188 30.89 25.36 2.28
N VAL A 189 31.50 24.30 2.83
CA VAL A 189 31.82 24.19 4.28
C VAL A 189 33.26 23.72 4.46
N SER A 190 34.13 24.61 4.96
CA SER A 190 35.56 24.32 5.15
C SER A 190 35.85 23.47 6.39
N ILE A 191 37.06 22.90 6.50
CA ILE A 191 37.45 22.14 7.70
C ILE A 191 37.54 23.06 8.93
N GLU A 192 37.91 24.31 8.74
CA GLU A 192 37.94 25.35 9.77
C GLU A 192 36.53 25.64 10.32
N ASP A 193 35.51 25.69 9.44
CA ASP A 193 34.10 25.85 9.85
C ASP A 193 33.63 24.67 10.70
N LEU A 194 33.96 23.44 10.30
CA LEU A 194 33.61 22.24 11.06
C LEU A 194 34.25 22.24 12.46
N ILE A 195 35.53 22.59 12.55
CA ILE A 195 36.24 22.69 13.84
C ILE A 195 35.61 23.77 14.72
N ARG A 196 35.28 24.94 14.16
CA ARG A 196 34.62 26.04 14.87
C ARG A 196 33.25 25.63 15.42
N ILE A 197 32.41 24.99 14.60
CA ILE A 197 31.08 24.51 15.02
C ILE A 197 31.19 23.39 16.07
N SER A 198 32.20 22.52 15.95
CA SER A 198 32.43 21.43 16.90
C SER A 198 32.87 21.93 18.28
N THR A 199 33.65 23.01 18.32
CA THR A 199 34.20 23.61 19.55
C THR A 199 33.28 24.63 20.19
N ALA A 200 32.35 25.22 19.42
CA ALA A 200 31.33 26.16 19.90
C ALA A 200 30.35 25.59 20.94
N SER A 201 30.28 24.25 21.11
CA SER A 201 29.50 23.60 22.18
C SER A 201 30.17 23.58 23.56
N THR A 202 31.26 24.32 23.77
CA THR A 202 31.95 24.37 25.08
C THR A 202 31.77 25.71 25.83
N THR A 203 30.98 26.65 25.29
CA THR A 203 30.78 27.96 25.94
C THR A 203 29.36 28.54 25.80
N ALA A 204 28.34 27.71 25.61
CA ALA A 204 26.95 28.11 25.83
C ALA A 204 26.50 27.53 27.17
N SER A 205 26.81 28.27 28.23
CA SER A 205 26.20 28.10 29.54
C SER A 205 24.69 28.17 29.39
N GLN A 206 23.97 27.27 30.07
CA GLN A 206 22.53 27.26 30.14
C GLN A 206 22.03 28.61 30.66
N SER A 207 21.28 29.33 29.84
CA SER A 207 20.21 30.20 30.33
C SER A 207 18.91 29.57 29.88
N THR A 208 18.34 28.70 30.72
CA THR A 208 16.91 28.38 30.63
C THR A 208 16.14 29.69 30.74
N PRO A 209 15.24 30.03 29.80
CA PRO A 209 14.39 31.20 29.96
C PRO A 209 13.56 31.05 31.24
N LYS A 210 13.54 32.09 32.08
CA LYS A 210 12.80 32.08 33.33
C LYS A 210 11.31 32.24 33.00
N ILE A 211 10.50 31.29 33.45
CA ILE A 211 9.05 31.23 33.21
C ILE A 211 8.35 32.09 34.25
N SER A 212 7.49 33.04 33.84
CA SER A 212 6.85 34.00 34.74
C SER A 212 5.62 33.45 35.49
N GLY A 213 5.38 32.14 35.43
CA GLY A 213 4.22 31.46 36.03
C GLY A 213 2.88 31.64 35.27
N GLU A 214 2.77 32.65 34.41
CA GLU A 214 1.60 32.91 33.57
C GLU A 214 1.71 32.20 32.21
N TYR A 215 0.58 31.82 31.60
CA TYR A 215 0.54 31.13 30.30
C TYR A 215 -0.61 31.63 29.43
N THR A 216 -0.46 31.47 28.11
CA THR A 216 -1.52 31.64 27.11
C THR A 216 -2.02 30.28 26.66
N LEU A 217 -3.34 30.04 26.64
CA LEU A 217 -3.90 28.80 26.11
C LEU A 217 -4.00 28.89 24.58
N HIS A 218 -3.34 27.98 23.87
CA HIS A 218 -3.34 27.94 22.42
C HIS A 218 -3.98 26.65 21.91
N GLU A 219 -5.01 26.77 21.07
CA GLU A 219 -5.64 25.62 20.40
C GLU A 219 -4.92 25.32 19.09
N ILE A 220 -4.39 24.10 18.98
CA ILE A 220 -3.56 23.69 17.86
C ILE A 220 -4.37 23.66 16.56
N GLN A 221 -3.97 24.46 15.59
CA GLN A 221 -4.61 24.50 14.27
C GLN A 221 -4.05 23.41 13.33
N PRO A 222 -4.80 23.03 12.27
CA PRO A 222 -4.30 22.10 11.26
C PRO A 222 -2.90 22.48 10.74
N GLY A 223 -1.94 21.56 10.83
CA GLY A 223 -0.57 21.74 10.37
C GLY A 223 0.38 22.52 11.29
N GLU A 224 -0.06 22.94 12.49
CA GLU A 224 0.82 23.49 13.53
C GLU A 224 1.58 22.38 14.29
N SER A 225 2.75 22.73 14.82
CA SER A 225 3.56 21.86 15.70
C SER A 225 4.05 22.69 16.89
N LEU A 226 4.47 22.07 17.99
CA LEU A 226 5.01 22.82 19.15
C LEU A 226 6.19 23.72 18.77
N SER A 227 6.99 23.35 17.76
CA SER A 227 8.07 24.19 17.23
C SER A 227 7.59 25.39 16.43
N LYS A 228 6.50 25.24 15.65
CA LYS A 228 5.86 26.39 14.97
C LYS A 228 5.19 27.32 15.99
N ILE A 229 4.57 26.76 17.02
CA ILE A 229 3.96 27.51 18.13
C ILE A 229 5.06 28.25 18.91
N ALA A 230 6.17 27.61 19.27
CA ALA A 230 7.30 28.28 19.92
C ALA A 230 7.92 29.38 19.05
N LYS A 231 8.03 29.17 17.73
CA LYS A 231 8.46 30.22 16.80
C LYS A 231 7.49 31.40 16.77
N LYS A 232 6.19 31.13 16.83
CA LYS A 232 5.11 32.14 16.83
C LYS A 232 5.09 32.95 18.12
N TYR A 233 5.23 32.31 19.28
CA TYR A 233 5.11 32.95 20.59
C TYR A 233 6.43 33.49 21.15
N TYR A 234 7.57 32.89 20.79
CA TYR A 234 8.88 33.26 21.34
C TYR A 234 9.89 33.72 20.28
N GLY A 235 9.53 33.68 19.00
CA GLY A 235 10.45 33.97 17.89
C GLY A 235 11.49 32.87 17.63
N ASP A 236 11.61 31.88 18.52
CA ASP A 236 12.57 30.78 18.43
C ASP A 236 11.86 29.42 18.50
N TYR A 237 11.93 28.65 17.41
CA TYR A 237 11.35 27.32 17.32
C TYR A 237 11.98 26.32 18.30
N LYS A 238 13.20 26.58 18.78
CA LYS A 238 13.94 25.71 19.72
C LYS A 238 13.32 25.68 21.12
N LEU A 239 12.47 26.66 21.43
CA LEU A 239 11.80 26.78 22.73
C LEU A 239 10.53 25.92 22.82
N PHE A 240 10.23 25.10 21.82
CA PHE A 240 9.12 24.14 21.84
C PHE A 240 9.14 23.21 23.05
N ARG A 241 10.34 22.88 23.53
CA ARG A 241 10.54 22.02 24.70
C ARG A 241 10.04 22.69 25.98
N VAL A 242 10.15 24.01 26.07
CA VAL A 242 9.57 24.77 27.19
C VAL A 242 8.04 24.60 27.23
N ILE A 243 7.39 24.61 26.06
CA ILE A 243 5.95 24.37 25.95
C ILE A 243 5.62 22.92 26.31
N ALA A 244 6.37 21.95 25.77
CA ALA A 244 6.14 20.53 26.03
C ALA A 244 6.30 20.19 27.52
N ASP A 245 7.41 20.60 28.12
CA ASP A 245 7.73 20.36 29.53
C ASP A 245 6.69 21.02 30.45
N TYR A 246 6.24 22.24 30.13
CA TYR A 246 5.22 22.96 30.91
C TYR A 246 3.83 22.28 30.85
N ASN A 247 3.55 21.49 29.81
CA ASN A 247 2.30 20.73 29.67
C ASN A 247 2.42 19.25 30.04
N GLY A 248 3.60 18.78 30.49
CA GLY A 248 3.84 17.36 30.74
C GLY A 248 3.74 16.51 29.48
N ILE A 249 4.07 17.06 28.31
CA ILE A 249 4.06 16.35 27.04
C ILE A 249 5.44 15.71 26.84
N ASP A 250 5.53 14.40 27.11
CA ASP A 250 6.77 13.64 26.97
C ASP A 250 7.24 13.52 25.52
N ASP A 251 6.28 13.38 24.58
CA ASP A 251 6.53 13.40 23.14
C ASP A 251 5.95 14.66 22.48
N PRO A 252 6.79 15.67 22.16
CA PRO A 252 6.35 16.91 21.53
C PRO A 252 5.70 16.76 20.14
N THR A 253 5.75 15.56 19.54
CA THR A 253 5.14 15.26 18.24
C THR A 253 3.76 14.63 18.35
N SER A 254 3.32 14.20 19.54
CA SER A 254 2.06 13.49 19.76
C SER A 254 0.84 14.41 19.91
N ILE A 255 0.98 15.69 19.57
CA ILE A 255 -0.07 16.70 19.74
C ILE A 255 -1.16 16.55 18.67
N LYS A 256 -2.42 16.83 19.03
CA LYS A 256 -3.59 16.68 18.14
C LYS A 256 -4.16 18.04 17.75
N VAL A 257 -4.73 18.12 16.55
CA VAL A 257 -5.50 19.31 16.13
C VAL A 257 -6.69 19.51 17.07
N GLY A 258 -6.96 20.76 17.47
CA GLY A 258 -7.96 21.10 18.47
C GLY A 258 -7.53 20.88 19.93
N GLN A 259 -6.36 20.26 20.18
CA GLN A 259 -5.81 20.16 21.53
C GLN A 259 -5.37 21.55 22.01
N LYS A 260 -5.77 21.91 23.23
CA LYS A 260 -5.36 23.15 23.88
C LYS A 260 -4.07 22.92 24.67
N VAL A 261 -3.03 23.71 24.38
CA VAL A 261 -1.73 23.66 25.06
C VAL A 261 -1.44 24.97 25.77
N LYS A 262 -0.87 24.90 26.98
CA LYS A 262 -0.45 26.07 27.77
C LYS A 262 0.90 26.56 27.26
N VAL A 263 0.96 27.73 26.65
CA VAL A 263 2.20 28.36 26.20
C VAL A 263 2.68 29.31 27.30
N PRO A 264 3.70 28.95 28.12
CA PRO A 264 4.13 29.79 29.24
C PRO A 264 4.75 31.11 28.76
N ASN A 265 4.52 32.20 29.48
CA ASN A 265 5.17 33.47 29.19
C ASN A 265 6.63 33.42 29.68
N LEU A 266 7.56 33.83 28.82
CA LEU A 266 8.97 33.95 29.16
C LEU A 266 9.24 35.37 29.65
N GLU A 267 9.96 35.51 30.76
CA GLU A 267 10.38 36.83 31.25
C GLU A 267 11.38 37.47 30.26
N THR A 268 10.87 38.30 29.35
CA THR A 268 11.67 39.28 28.61
C THR A 268 11.15 40.68 28.92
N ALA A 269 12.06 41.64 29.13
CA ALA A 269 11.73 43.03 29.41
C ALA A 269 10.86 43.62 28.28
N GLY A 270 9.57 43.87 28.57
CA GLY A 270 8.63 44.59 27.70
C GLY A 270 7.36 43.79 27.36
N ALA A 271 6.28 44.05 28.10
CA ALA A 271 4.92 43.48 27.98
C ALA A 271 4.16 44.00 26.72
N PRO A 272 2.92 43.55 26.34
CA PRO A 272 1.73 43.39 27.21
C PRO A 272 0.84 42.11 27.06
N LYS A 273 0.15 41.79 28.17
CA LYS A 273 -1.01 40.86 28.42
C LYS A 273 -2.27 41.25 27.60
N ALA A 274 -3.41 40.54 27.49
CA ALA A 274 -4.20 39.51 28.24
C ALA A 274 -5.29 38.93 27.25
N PRO A 275 -6.35 38.15 27.62
CA PRO A 275 -6.79 37.65 28.92
C PRO A 275 -7.06 36.12 29.00
N ALA A 276 -7.31 35.69 30.25
CA ALA A 276 -7.58 34.36 30.75
C ALA A 276 -9.02 33.88 30.47
N ASP A 277 -9.28 32.57 30.64
CA ASP A 277 -10.40 32.06 31.45
C ASP A 277 -10.29 30.53 31.74
N GLU A 278 -10.39 30.24 33.05
CA GLU A 278 -11.10 29.17 33.80
C GLU A 278 -10.75 27.65 33.73
N GLU A 279 -10.10 27.23 34.82
CA GLU A 279 -10.21 26.06 35.72
C GLU A 279 -11.42 25.08 35.65
N THR A 280 -11.21 23.75 35.51
CA THR A 280 -11.23 22.64 36.54
C THR A 280 -12.31 21.54 36.23
N PRO A 281 -12.45 20.41 36.96
CA PRO A 281 -11.70 19.17 36.79
C PRO A 281 -12.55 17.87 36.77
N ALA A 282 -11.84 16.73 36.80
CA ALA A 282 -12.26 15.33 36.79
C ALA A 282 -13.30 14.84 37.82
N TYR A 283 -13.92 13.69 37.51
CA TYR A 283 -14.38 12.71 38.50
C TYR A 283 -14.15 11.28 37.98
N ALA A 284 -13.81 10.36 38.89
CA ALA A 284 -13.44 8.97 38.67
C ALA A 284 -14.27 8.02 39.58
N ALA A 285 -14.24 6.73 39.21
CA ALA A 285 -14.48 5.50 40.02
C ALA A 285 -15.89 4.83 39.99
N GLU A 286 -15.99 3.71 39.24
CA GLU A 286 -16.17 2.27 39.64
C GLU A 286 -16.81 1.86 41.01
N PRO A 287 -17.14 0.56 41.26
CA PRO A 287 -17.82 -0.50 40.47
C PRO A 287 -18.80 -1.36 41.35
N ALA A 288 -19.48 -2.38 40.79
CA ALA A 288 -19.88 -3.59 41.54
C ALA A 288 -20.35 -4.75 40.63
N GLU A 289 -20.03 -5.95 41.10
CA GLU A 289 -19.97 -7.29 40.49
C GLU A 289 -21.10 -8.19 41.04
N LEU A 290 -21.51 -9.27 40.33
CA LEU A 290 -21.80 -10.61 40.89
C LEU A 290 -22.26 -11.66 39.82
N GLU A 291 -21.60 -12.81 39.97
CA GLU A 291 -21.50 -14.11 39.27
C GLU A 291 -22.74 -15.08 39.19
N PRO A 292 -22.63 -16.27 38.53
CA PRO A 292 -23.66 -16.91 37.68
C PRO A 292 -24.26 -18.23 38.23
N ARG A 293 -25.14 -18.90 37.46
CA ARG A 293 -25.58 -20.30 37.66
C ARG A 293 -25.79 -21.08 36.36
N ASP A 294 -25.25 -22.30 36.36
CA ASP A 294 -25.27 -23.32 35.31
C ASP A 294 -26.42 -24.36 35.44
N GLU A 295 -26.53 -25.15 34.36
CA GLU A 295 -26.90 -26.58 34.22
C GLU A 295 -28.24 -26.95 33.55
N ALA A 296 -28.09 -27.62 32.41
CA ALA A 296 -29.07 -28.44 31.68
C ALA A 296 -28.48 -29.87 31.53
N PRO A 297 -29.30 -30.94 31.41
CA PRO A 297 -28.80 -32.24 30.96
C PRO A 297 -29.33 -32.66 29.59
N GLU A 298 -28.45 -33.37 28.87
CA GLU A 298 -28.56 -33.93 27.52
C GLU A 298 -29.40 -35.22 27.42
N ALA A 299 -29.77 -35.52 26.16
CA ALA A 299 -30.53 -36.66 25.69
C ALA A 299 -29.72 -37.97 25.56
N SER A 300 -30.38 -39.13 25.63
CA SER A 300 -30.04 -40.32 24.83
C SER A 300 -31.16 -41.37 24.83
N GLY A 301 -31.49 -41.92 23.66
CA GLY A 301 -32.42 -43.05 23.52
C GLY A 301 -32.50 -43.55 22.07
N GLU A 302 -31.91 -44.71 21.83
CA GLU A 302 -31.68 -45.37 20.53
C GLU A 302 -32.95 -45.88 19.79
N TYR A 303 -32.84 -45.94 18.46
CA TYR A 303 -33.81 -46.48 17.50
C TYR A 303 -33.73 -48.01 17.35
N ARG A 304 -34.89 -48.69 17.21
CA ARG A 304 -35.04 -50.09 16.74
C ARG A 304 -36.32 -50.25 15.89
N PRO A 305 -36.30 -51.02 14.78
CA PRO A 305 -37.37 -50.98 13.78
C PRO A 305 -38.48 -52.02 13.95
N GLU A 306 -39.67 -51.60 13.50
CA GLU A 306 -40.80 -52.31 12.87
C GLU A 306 -41.41 -53.55 13.56
N THR A 307 -42.55 -53.32 14.22
CA THR A 307 -43.67 -54.27 14.33
C THR A 307 -44.95 -53.53 13.92
N GLU A 308 -45.76 -54.08 13.01
CA GLU A 308 -47.09 -53.53 12.68
C GLU A 308 -47.94 -53.48 13.96
N GLU A 309 -48.05 -52.30 14.56
CA GLU A 309 -48.82 -52.09 15.77
C GLU A 309 -50.32 -52.10 15.46
N PRO A 310 -51.17 -52.63 16.37
CA PRO A 310 -52.61 -52.66 16.16
C PRO A 310 -53.16 -51.24 15.97
N VAL A 311 -54.07 -51.06 15.01
CA VAL A 311 -54.68 -49.77 14.62
C VAL A 311 -55.23 -48.96 15.82
N ASP A 312 -55.61 -49.63 16.91
CA ASP A 312 -56.08 -49.03 18.17
C ASP A 312 -54.96 -48.29 18.95
N GLN A 313 -53.74 -48.82 18.92
CA GLN A 313 -52.57 -48.24 19.60
C GLN A 313 -52.07 -46.98 18.88
N VAL A 314 -52.11 -46.97 17.54
CA VAL A 314 -51.76 -45.80 16.72
C VAL A 314 -52.73 -44.64 16.95
N ALA A 315 -54.03 -44.93 17.14
CA ALA A 315 -55.03 -43.92 17.51
C ALA A 315 -54.76 -43.32 18.91
N GLY A 316 -54.42 -44.16 19.89
CA GLY A 316 -54.05 -43.71 21.23
C GLY A 316 -52.82 -42.79 21.28
N TYR A 317 -51.79 -43.09 20.48
CA TYR A 317 -50.62 -42.20 20.37
C TYR A 317 -50.97 -40.85 19.76
N ARG A 318 -51.86 -40.82 18.76
CA ARG A 318 -52.33 -39.58 18.17
C ARG A 318 -53.10 -38.73 19.18
N GLU A 319 -54.03 -39.32 19.93
CA GLU A 319 -54.80 -38.61 20.96
C GLU A 319 -53.89 -38.05 22.06
N THR A 320 -52.93 -38.85 22.52
CA THR A 320 -51.94 -38.43 23.54
C THR A 320 -51.06 -37.28 23.01
N GLY A 321 -50.54 -37.40 21.79
CA GLY A 321 -49.75 -36.34 21.15
C GLY A 321 -50.54 -35.03 21.00
N VAL A 322 -51.83 -35.09 20.67
CA VAL A 322 -52.70 -33.90 20.59
C VAL A 322 -52.88 -33.26 21.97
N SER A 323 -53.12 -34.05 23.03
CA SER A 323 -53.23 -33.53 24.40
C SER A 323 -51.95 -32.83 24.84
N LEU A 324 -50.79 -33.48 24.66
CA LEU A 324 -49.48 -32.92 24.99
C LEU A 324 -49.20 -31.62 24.21
N PHE A 325 -49.59 -31.58 22.93
CA PHE A 325 -49.49 -30.37 22.11
C PHE A 325 -50.34 -29.23 22.67
N GLU A 326 -51.58 -29.49 23.06
CA GLU A 326 -52.49 -28.49 23.65
C GLU A 326 -52.01 -28.00 25.02
N GLU A 327 -51.30 -28.86 25.76
CA GLU A 327 -50.65 -28.54 27.04
C GLU A 327 -49.32 -27.78 26.86
N GLY A 328 -48.84 -27.62 25.62
CA GLY A 328 -47.58 -26.93 25.29
C GLY A 328 -46.33 -27.78 25.53
N GLN A 329 -46.48 -29.08 25.79
CA GLN A 329 -45.38 -30.04 25.91
C GLN A 329 -44.95 -30.54 24.53
N TYR A 330 -44.35 -29.65 23.74
CA TYR A 330 -44.10 -29.88 22.32
C TYR A 330 -43.10 -31.01 22.06
N GLU A 331 -42.04 -31.13 22.86
CA GLU A 331 -41.06 -32.22 22.75
C GLU A 331 -41.70 -33.59 22.99
N ASP A 332 -42.49 -33.71 24.06
CA ASP A 332 -43.21 -34.94 24.39
C ASP A 332 -44.26 -35.28 23.31
N ALA A 333 -44.97 -34.26 22.81
CA ALA A 333 -45.92 -34.41 21.71
C ALA A 333 -45.24 -34.96 20.44
N ILE A 334 -44.05 -34.43 20.08
CA ILE A 334 -43.27 -34.91 18.93
C ILE A 334 -42.96 -36.40 19.08
N VAL A 335 -42.56 -36.86 20.28
CA VAL A 335 -42.26 -38.28 20.54
C VAL A 335 -43.49 -39.16 20.27
N GLU A 336 -44.67 -38.77 20.76
CA GLU A 336 -45.90 -39.55 20.51
C GLU A 336 -46.30 -39.54 19.03
N PHE A 337 -46.18 -38.41 18.33
CA PHE A 337 -46.45 -38.35 16.89
C PHE A 337 -45.41 -39.11 16.05
N GLN A 338 -44.15 -39.19 16.49
CA GLN A 338 -43.14 -40.03 15.83
C GLN A 338 -43.49 -41.52 15.91
N LYS A 339 -44.11 -41.99 17.00
CA LYS A 339 -44.66 -43.35 17.07
C LYS A 339 -45.77 -43.54 16.03
N VAL A 340 -46.64 -42.55 15.83
CA VAL A 340 -47.65 -42.58 14.75
C VAL A 340 -46.96 -42.71 13.38
N LEU A 341 -45.93 -41.90 13.10
CA LEU A 341 -45.18 -41.97 11.84
C LEU A 341 -44.36 -43.26 11.67
N SER A 342 -44.02 -43.95 12.76
CA SER A 342 -43.37 -45.26 12.68
C SER A 342 -44.31 -46.36 12.19
N ALA A 343 -45.62 -46.20 12.44
CA ALA A 343 -46.66 -47.12 11.97
C ALA A 343 -47.25 -46.69 10.61
N ASP A 344 -47.44 -45.39 10.40
CA ASP A 344 -47.85 -44.80 9.11
C ASP A 344 -46.99 -43.57 8.77
N PRO A 345 -45.90 -43.74 8.01
CA PRO A 345 -44.99 -42.64 7.63
C PRO A 345 -45.65 -41.51 6.83
N GLY A 346 -46.80 -41.78 6.22
CA GLY A 346 -47.56 -40.84 5.40
C GLY A 346 -48.64 -40.07 6.15
N ASP A 347 -48.79 -40.29 7.47
CA ASP A 347 -49.92 -39.72 8.22
C ASP A 347 -49.90 -38.17 8.22
N PRO A 348 -50.89 -37.51 7.59
CA PRO A 348 -50.84 -36.08 7.40
C PRO A 348 -51.04 -35.29 8.70
N ALA A 349 -51.79 -35.83 9.66
CA ALA A 349 -52.05 -35.12 10.91
C ALA A 349 -50.82 -35.16 11.83
N ALA A 350 -50.17 -36.32 11.98
CA ALA A 350 -48.96 -36.46 12.78
C ALA A 350 -47.83 -35.58 12.21
N ARG A 351 -47.63 -35.56 10.89
CA ARG A 351 -46.66 -34.63 10.25
C ARG A 351 -47.01 -33.17 10.53
N SER A 352 -48.28 -32.77 10.39
CA SER A 352 -48.72 -31.40 10.65
C SER A 352 -48.54 -30.99 12.11
N TYR A 353 -48.86 -31.86 13.06
CA TYR A 353 -48.65 -31.57 14.49
C TYR A 353 -47.16 -31.53 14.84
N ILE A 354 -46.30 -32.42 14.29
CA ILE A 354 -44.85 -32.34 14.49
C ILE A 354 -44.30 -31.02 13.95
N SER A 355 -44.72 -30.60 12.75
CA SER A 355 -44.33 -29.31 12.18
C SER A 355 -44.72 -28.14 13.10
N ARG A 356 -45.97 -28.13 13.60
CA ARG A 356 -46.46 -27.11 14.54
C ARG A 356 -45.70 -27.14 15.88
N SER A 357 -45.36 -28.31 16.40
CA SER A 357 -44.54 -28.43 17.62
C SER A 357 -43.16 -27.81 17.41
N TYR A 358 -42.47 -28.13 16.32
CA TYR A 358 -41.19 -27.52 15.99
C TYR A 358 -41.29 -26.01 15.75
N LEU A 359 -42.39 -25.53 15.16
CA LEU A 359 -42.65 -24.09 15.00
C LEU A 359 -42.72 -23.40 16.37
N GLU A 360 -43.44 -23.96 17.34
CA GLU A 360 -43.56 -23.36 18.68
C GLU A 360 -42.25 -23.46 19.48
N LEU A 361 -41.50 -24.56 19.36
CA LEU A 361 -40.15 -24.68 19.92
C LEU A 361 -39.19 -23.66 19.32
N GLY A 362 -39.23 -23.48 18.00
CA GLY A 362 -38.43 -22.47 17.31
C GLY A 362 -38.75 -21.05 17.79
N LYS A 363 -40.04 -20.73 18.00
CA LYS A 363 -40.45 -19.43 18.58
C LYS A 363 -39.90 -19.24 20.00
N SER A 364 -39.93 -20.29 20.82
CA SER A 364 -39.36 -20.28 22.17
C SER A 364 -37.84 -20.05 22.14
N HIS A 365 -37.11 -20.77 21.29
CA HIS A 365 -35.67 -20.57 21.09
C HIS A 365 -35.33 -19.16 20.58
N LEU A 366 -36.10 -18.63 19.63
CA LEU A 366 -35.94 -17.28 19.13
C LEU A 366 -36.14 -16.24 20.24
N ALA A 367 -37.18 -16.40 21.06
CA ALA A 367 -37.43 -15.53 22.21
C ALA A 367 -36.30 -15.59 23.26
N ALA A 368 -35.61 -16.74 23.36
CA ALA A 368 -34.44 -16.94 24.21
C ALA A 368 -33.11 -16.53 23.54
N ASN A 369 -33.15 -15.93 22.34
CA ASN A 369 -31.97 -15.57 21.53
C ASN A 369 -31.05 -16.75 21.18
N ARG A 370 -31.59 -17.97 21.15
CA ARG A 370 -30.89 -19.20 20.74
C ARG A 370 -31.11 -19.42 19.24
N LEU A 371 -30.44 -18.59 18.44
CA LEU A 371 -30.74 -18.43 17.01
C LEU A 371 -30.46 -19.70 16.19
N ASN A 372 -29.45 -20.49 16.54
CA ASN A 372 -29.15 -21.74 15.83
C ASN A 372 -30.23 -22.79 16.08
N GLU A 373 -30.63 -22.99 17.33
CA GLU A 373 -31.70 -23.89 17.72
C GLU A 373 -33.04 -23.45 17.12
N ALA A 374 -33.32 -22.14 17.10
CA ALA A 374 -34.50 -21.59 16.45
C ALA A 374 -34.54 -21.89 14.95
N LYS A 375 -33.44 -21.62 14.22
CA LYS A 375 -33.32 -21.94 12.78
C LYS A 375 -33.51 -23.42 12.51
N ASN A 376 -32.83 -24.28 13.26
CA ASN A 376 -32.95 -25.73 13.12
C ASN A 376 -34.41 -26.19 13.32
N ALA A 377 -35.09 -25.67 14.34
CA ALA A 377 -36.49 -25.99 14.59
C ALA A 377 -37.40 -25.51 13.46
N PHE A 378 -37.24 -24.27 12.96
CA PHE A 378 -38.05 -23.77 11.84
C PHE A 378 -37.78 -24.51 10.51
N THR A 379 -36.53 -24.89 10.24
CA THR A 379 -36.18 -25.73 9.08
C THR A 379 -36.81 -27.12 9.22
N THR A 380 -36.71 -27.74 10.40
CA THR A 380 -37.34 -29.04 10.66
C THR A 380 -38.86 -28.96 10.51
N ALA A 381 -39.49 -27.86 10.96
CA ALA A 381 -40.91 -27.65 10.77
C ALA A 381 -41.31 -27.63 9.28
N LEU A 382 -40.50 -27.01 8.40
CA LEU A 382 -40.69 -27.04 6.94
C LEU A 382 -40.49 -28.43 6.34
N ASP A 383 -39.55 -29.23 6.87
CA ASP A 383 -39.31 -30.59 6.40
C ASP A 383 -40.53 -31.52 6.63
N TYR A 384 -41.30 -31.27 7.71
CA TYR A 384 -42.53 -32.01 8.00
C TYR A 384 -43.77 -31.45 7.28
N ASP A 385 -43.84 -30.13 7.11
CA ASP A 385 -44.93 -29.44 6.40
C ASP A 385 -44.39 -28.25 5.58
N GLU A 386 -44.26 -28.44 4.27
CA GLU A 386 -43.80 -27.42 3.32
C GLU A 386 -44.72 -26.18 3.31
N ASN A 387 -45.97 -26.29 3.79
CA ASN A 387 -46.92 -25.18 3.87
C ASN A 387 -46.88 -24.43 5.20
N CYS A 388 -45.84 -24.60 6.03
CA CYS A 388 -45.65 -23.79 7.24
C CYS A 388 -45.51 -22.29 6.89
N ALA A 389 -46.64 -21.57 6.84
CA ALA A 389 -46.70 -20.21 6.35
C ALA A 389 -45.82 -19.22 7.13
N GLN A 390 -45.64 -19.44 8.44
CA GLN A 390 -44.84 -18.57 9.31
C GLN A 390 -43.34 -18.88 9.28
N CYS A 391 -42.95 -20.09 8.87
CA CYS A 391 -41.56 -20.55 8.97
C CYS A 391 -40.57 -19.69 8.15
N PRO A 392 -40.86 -19.32 6.88
CA PRO A 392 -39.96 -18.47 6.11
C PRO A 392 -39.71 -17.09 6.73
N GLU A 393 -40.77 -16.45 7.24
CA GLU A 393 -40.67 -15.13 7.91
C GLU A 393 -39.85 -15.21 9.20
N LEU A 394 -40.06 -16.26 10.00
CA LEU A 394 -39.31 -16.46 11.24
C LEU A 394 -37.84 -16.83 10.99
N LEU A 395 -37.55 -17.59 9.94
CA LEU A 395 -36.17 -17.88 9.50
C LEU A 395 -35.47 -16.59 9.03
N ALA A 396 -36.14 -15.77 8.23
CA ALA A 396 -35.63 -14.47 7.82
C ALA A 396 -35.36 -13.57 9.04
N ARG A 397 -36.28 -13.56 10.02
CA ARG A 397 -36.08 -12.84 11.28
C ARG A 397 -34.84 -13.32 12.04
N CYS A 398 -34.59 -14.63 12.10
CA CYS A 398 -33.36 -15.16 12.72
C CYS A 398 -32.10 -14.70 11.97
N GLN A 399 -32.14 -14.66 10.64
CA GLN A 399 -31.02 -14.18 9.81
C GLN A 399 -30.79 -12.67 10.03
N SER A 400 -31.85 -11.86 10.10
CA SER A 400 -31.75 -10.44 10.43
C SER A 400 -31.14 -10.21 11.81
N THR A 401 -31.54 -10.95 12.84
CA THR A 401 -30.96 -10.83 14.19
C THR A 401 -29.47 -11.23 14.23
N ASP A 402 -29.07 -12.29 13.51
CA ASP A 402 -27.65 -12.64 13.38
C ASP A 402 -26.85 -11.56 12.63
N SER A 403 -27.42 -10.98 11.57
CA SER A 403 -26.80 -9.86 10.83
C SER A 403 -26.57 -8.67 11.76
N GLU A 404 -27.55 -8.32 12.58
CA GLU A 404 -27.44 -7.23 13.55
C GLU A 404 -26.31 -7.47 14.56
N SER A 405 -26.20 -8.68 15.11
CA SER A 405 -25.11 -9.03 16.03
C SER A 405 -23.73 -8.95 15.36
N LEU A 406 -23.61 -9.42 14.12
CA LEU A 406 -22.37 -9.29 13.35
C LEU A 406 -22.05 -7.83 13.01
N ARG A 407 -23.06 -7.01 12.71
CA ARG A 407 -22.90 -5.58 12.46
C ARG A 407 -22.35 -4.86 13.68
N GLU A 408 -22.90 -5.13 14.87
CA GLU A 408 -22.41 -4.55 16.14
C GLU A 408 -20.95 -4.94 16.42
N LYS A 409 -20.60 -6.22 16.21
CA LYS A 409 -19.22 -6.68 16.32
C LYS A 409 -18.30 -6.01 15.29
N GLY A 410 -18.77 -5.84 14.06
CA GLY A 410 -18.05 -5.11 13.01
C GLY A 410 -17.79 -3.65 13.39
N GLU A 411 -18.76 -3.01 14.03
CA GLU A 411 -18.64 -1.63 14.53
C GLU A 411 -17.58 -1.53 15.64
N GLU A 412 -17.57 -2.49 16.57
CA GLU A 412 -16.54 -2.56 17.62
C GLU A 412 -15.14 -2.72 17.03
N LEU A 413 -14.97 -3.65 16.07
CA LEU A 413 -13.71 -3.86 15.37
C LEU A 413 -13.24 -2.60 14.64
N LEU A 414 -14.16 -1.86 14.01
CA LEU A 414 -13.88 -0.58 13.38
C LEU A 414 -13.37 0.45 14.40
N ARG A 415 -14.03 0.60 15.55
CA ARG A 415 -13.60 1.50 16.64
C ARG A 415 -12.21 1.16 17.17
N ASN A 416 -11.84 -0.11 17.13
CA ASN A 416 -10.51 -0.60 17.52
C ASN A 416 -9.47 -0.53 16.38
N ASN A 417 -9.82 0.06 15.23
CA ASN A 417 -8.99 0.15 14.01
C ASN A 417 -8.58 -1.23 13.43
N GLN A 418 -9.35 -2.27 13.72
CA GLN A 418 -9.13 -3.63 13.20
C GLN A 418 -9.85 -3.81 11.85
N TYR A 419 -9.47 -3.01 10.86
CA TYR A 419 -10.18 -2.88 9.59
C TYR A 419 -10.41 -4.20 8.84
N ASP A 420 -9.39 -5.07 8.75
CA ASP A 420 -9.52 -6.34 8.01
C ASP A 420 -10.55 -7.28 8.65
N GLN A 421 -10.54 -7.36 9.99
CA GLN A 421 -11.50 -8.18 10.74
C GLN A 421 -12.91 -7.57 10.69
N ALA A 422 -13.01 -6.24 10.75
CA ALA A 422 -14.27 -5.53 10.59
C ALA A 422 -14.88 -5.80 9.21
N ILE A 423 -14.09 -5.70 8.14
CA ILE A 423 -14.50 -6.01 6.76
C ILE A 423 -15.05 -7.44 6.66
N GLU A 424 -14.30 -8.44 7.14
CA GLU A 424 -14.73 -9.84 7.07
C GLU A 424 -16.05 -10.06 7.83
N THR A 425 -16.18 -9.45 9.01
CA THR A 425 -17.37 -9.57 9.86
C THR A 425 -18.59 -8.91 9.21
N LEU A 426 -18.43 -7.71 8.65
CA LEU A 426 -19.50 -6.96 8.01
C LEU A 426 -19.91 -7.57 6.65
N GLN A 427 -18.99 -8.19 5.92
CA GLN A 427 -19.33 -8.98 4.74
C GLN A 427 -20.21 -10.18 5.10
N LYS A 428 -19.97 -10.85 6.23
CA LYS A 428 -20.84 -11.93 6.73
C LYS A 428 -22.22 -11.40 7.12
N ALA A 429 -22.30 -10.24 7.80
CA ALA A 429 -23.57 -9.60 8.13
C ALA A 429 -24.41 -9.35 6.86
N ARG A 430 -23.83 -8.66 5.87
CA ARG A 430 -24.50 -8.38 4.58
C ARG A 430 -24.88 -9.64 3.80
N ALA A 431 -24.14 -10.74 3.94
CA ALA A 431 -24.49 -12.01 3.31
C ALA A 431 -25.70 -12.69 3.97
N LEU A 432 -25.91 -12.49 5.28
CA LEU A 432 -27.07 -12.99 6.01
C LEU A 432 -28.32 -12.14 5.78
N ASN A 433 -28.15 -10.82 5.73
CA ASN A 433 -29.23 -9.88 5.44
C ASN A 433 -28.75 -8.82 4.42
N PRO A 434 -29.00 -9.04 3.12
CA PRO A 434 -28.63 -8.08 2.07
C PRO A 434 -29.32 -6.71 2.20
N ASP A 435 -30.46 -6.65 2.90
CA ASP A 435 -31.24 -5.43 3.13
C ASP A 435 -30.81 -4.68 4.42
N ASP A 436 -29.74 -5.13 5.10
CA ASP A 436 -29.13 -4.42 6.24
C ASP A 436 -28.28 -3.24 5.73
N ASP A 437 -28.96 -2.10 5.52
CA ASP A 437 -28.32 -0.83 5.12
C ASP A 437 -27.24 -0.40 6.11
N GLY A 438 -27.43 -0.69 7.41
CA GLY A 438 -26.46 -0.36 8.46
C GLY A 438 -25.14 -1.12 8.31
N ALA A 439 -25.20 -2.42 8.02
CA ALA A 439 -24.01 -3.23 7.76
C ALA A 439 -23.31 -2.79 6.47
N THR A 440 -24.08 -2.43 5.44
CA THR A 440 -23.57 -1.94 4.16
C THR A 440 -22.86 -0.59 4.31
N ASP A 441 -23.49 0.37 4.98
CA ASP A 441 -22.90 1.70 5.24
C ASP A 441 -21.64 1.58 6.12
N LEU A 442 -21.65 0.71 7.12
CA LEU A 442 -20.49 0.50 7.98
C LEU A 442 -19.34 -0.19 7.23
N LEU A 443 -19.63 -1.13 6.33
CA LEU A 443 -18.63 -1.76 5.47
C LEU A 443 -17.99 -0.72 4.53
N PHE A 444 -18.81 0.16 3.93
CA PHE A 444 -18.32 1.29 3.14
C PHE A 444 -17.39 2.19 3.96
N GLN A 445 -17.82 2.61 5.16
CA GLN A 445 -17.01 3.45 6.05
C GLN A 445 -15.69 2.77 6.43
N THR A 446 -15.71 1.46 6.68
CA THR A 446 -14.53 0.68 7.03
C THR A 446 -13.52 0.66 5.90
N TYR A 447 -13.94 0.38 4.66
CA TYR A 447 -13.06 0.45 3.48
C TYR A 447 -12.54 1.86 3.26
N TYR A 448 -13.40 2.89 3.35
CA TYR A 448 -13.01 4.28 3.14
C TYR A 448 -11.95 4.74 4.15
N GLN A 449 -12.15 4.48 5.45
CA GLN A 449 -11.18 4.83 6.49
C GLN A 449 -9.85 4.06 6.35
N LYS A 450 -9.91 2.77 6.01
CA LYS A 450 -8.70 1.99 5.71
C LYS A 450 -7.95 2.60 4.52
N ALA A 451 -8.68 2.99 3.47
CA ALA A 451 -8.11 3.57 2.26
C ALA A 451 -7.44 4.92 2.52
N THR A 452 -8.05 5.81 3.31
CA THR A 452 -7.45 7.11 3.68
C THR A 452 -6.18 6.92 4.51
N ILE A 453 -6.17 5.98 5.45
CA ILE A 453 -4.96 5.67 6.24
C ILE A 453 -3.83 5.14 5.35
N LEU A 454 -4.15 4.27 4.39
CA LEU A 454 -3.16 3.77 3.42
C LEU A 454 -2.64 4.91 2.54
N TYR A 455 -3.52 5.83 2.14
CA TYR A 455 -3.15 7.02 1.37
C TYR A 455 -2.17 7.91 2.15
N ASP A 456 -2.46 8.20 3.42
CA ASP A 456 -1.61 9.01 4.29
C ASP A 456 -0.24 8.36 4.57
N LYS A 457 -0.19 7.02 4.58
CA LYS A 457 1.04 6.23 4.66
C LYS A 457 1.81 6.16 3.34
N GLN A 458 1.29 6.75 2.27
CA GLN A 458 1.84 6.69 0.89
C GLN A 458 1.82 5.28 0.28
N GLU A 459 0.99 4.39 0.82
CA GLU A 459 0.71 3.06 0.27
C GLU A 459 -0.37 3.17 -0.83
N TYR A 460 -0.11 4.04 -1.81
CA TYR A 460 -1.13 4.55 -2.73
C TYR A 460 -1.86 3.48 -3.55
N LEU A 461 -1.19 2.40 -3.98
CA LEU A 461 -1.87 1.34 -4.73
C LEU A 461 -2.86 0.57 -3.84
N ALA A 462 -2.49 0.29 -2.59
CA ALA A 462 -3.39 -0.34 -1.63
C ALA A 462 -4.55 0.58 -1.25
N ALA A 463 -4.28 1.88 -1.09
CA ALA A 463 -5.30 2.90 -0.89
C ALA A 463 -6.30 2.93 -2.05
N ARG A 464 -5.80 3.00 -3.29
CA ARG A 464 -6.61 2.97 -4.53
C ARG A 464 -7.54 1.76 -4.55
N ASP A 465 -7.01 0.58 -4.26
CA ASP A 465 -7.78 -0.66 -4.31
C ASP A 465 -8.86 -0.68 -3.20
N ALA A 466 -8.55 -0.20 -1.99
CA ALA A 466 -9.53 -0.06 -0.93
C ALA A 466 -10.62 1.00 -1.25
N PHE A 467 -10.28 2.12 -1.92
CA PHE A 467 -11.28 3.07 -2.40
C PHE A 467 -12.17 2.50 -3.51
N LYS A 468 -11.65 1.60 -4.36
CA LYS A 468 -12.46 0.88 -5.34
C LYS A 468 -13.48 -0.04 -4.67
N GLU A 469 -13.08 -0.76 -3.62
CA GLU A 469 -14.01 -1.57 -2.83
C GLU A 469 -15.09 -0.70 -2.18
N ALA A 470 -14.72 0.45 -1.61
CA ALA A 470 -15.69 1.40 -1.08
C ALA A 470 -16.67 1.89 -2.17
N ALA A 471 -16.17 2.29 -3.35
CA ALA A 471 -17.00 2.75 -4.46
C ALA A 471 -17.91 1.64 -5.03
N ALA A 472 -17.49 0.38 -4.97
CA ALA A 472 -18.30 -0.76 -5.39
C ALA A 472 -19.48 -1.03 -4.45
N ILE A 473 -19.34 -0.68 -3.16
CA ILE A 473 -20.42 -0.78 -2.17
C ILE A 473 -21.39 0.39 -2.33
N LYS A 474 -20.86 1.61 -2.42
CA LYS A 474 -21.65 2.83 -2.54
C LYS A 474 -21.20 3.63 -3.77
N SER A 475 -21.96 3.49 -4.86
CA SER A 475 -21.61 4.07 -6.16
C SER A 475 -21.69 5.60 -6.20
N ASP A 476 -22.35 6.24 -5.23
CA ASP A 476 -22.46 7.70 -5.08
C ASP A 476 -21.29 8.34 -4.31
N CYS A 477 -20.26 7.57 -3.96
CA CYS A 477 -19.05 8.09 -3.32
C CYS A 477 -18.23 8.97 -4.29
N SER A 478 -18.62 10.25 -4.39
CA SER A 478 -17.92 11.25 -5.22
C SER A 478 -16.43 11.36 -4.85
N ASP A 479 -16.11 11.30 -3.56
CA ASP A 479 -14.73 11.41 -3.09
C ASP A 479 -13.88 10.19 -3.47
N CYS A 480 -14.48 9.01 -3.56
CA CYS A 480 -13.76 7.77 -3.91
C CYS A 480 -13.14 7.88 -5.31
N ALA A 481 -13.87 8.42 -6.29
CA ALA A 481 -13.34 8.61 -7.64
C ALA A 481 -12.11 9.53 -7.62
N SER A 482 -12.19 10.66 -6.90
CA SER A 482 -11.07 11.58 -6.73
C SER A 482 -9.88 10.91 -6.05
N TYR A 483 -10.09 10.17 -4.95
CA TYR A 483 -8.99 9.51 -4.25
C TYR A 483 -8.38 8.35 -5.06
N ILE A 484 -9.16 7.64 -5.87
CA ILE A 484 -8.64 6.60 -6.78
C ILE A 484 -7.68 7.23 -7.80
N GLU A 485 -8.09 8.35 -8.41
CA GLU A 485 -7.27 9.11 -9.36
C GLU A 485 -6.02 9.69 -8.67
N SER A 486 -6.20 10.41 -7.56
CA SER A 486 -5.09 11.01 -6.80
C SER A 486 -4.11 9.96 -6.30
N SER A 487 -4.57 8.79 -5.84
CA SER A 487 -3.68 7.70 -5.41
C SER A 487 -2.77 7.26 -6.56
N LEU A 488 -3.33 7.13 -7.77
CA LEU A 488 -2.53 6.71 -8.92
C LEU A 488 -1.54 7.81 -9.35
N GLU A 489 -1.96 9.07 -9.36
CA GLU A 489 -1.09 10.20 -9.70
C GLU A 489 0.05 10.38 -8.69
N GLU A 490 -0.24 10.34 -7.39
CA GLU A 490 0.77 10.44 -6.33
C GLU A 490 1.74 9.25 -6.35
N TYR A 491 1.26 8.05 -6.65
CA TYR A 491 2.13 6.89 -6.86
C TYR A 491 3.13 7.11 -8.00
N LYS A 492 2.65 7.61 -9.15
CA LYS A 492 3.51 7.90 -10.31
C LYS A 492 4.51 9.01 -9.99
N GLU A 493 4.06 10.11 -9.42
CA GLU A 493 4.90 11.27 -9.06
C GLU A 493 5.99 10.88 -8.05
N LEU A 494 5.63 10.15 -6.99
CA LEU A 494 6.57 9.67 -5.97
C LEU A 494 7.68 8.81 -6.59
N ASN A 495 7.32 7.77 -7.34
CA ASN A 495 8.28 6.85 -7.92
C ASN A 495 9.10 7.50 -9.05
N TYR A 496 8.50 8.41 -9.83
CA TYR A 496 9.22 9.17 -10.84
C TYR A 496 10.32 10.04 -10.23
N ASN A 497 9.98 10.77 -9.17
CA ASN A 497 10.92 11.63 -8.46
C ASN A 497 11.98 10.82 -7.70
N GLN A 498 11.62 9.70 -7.09
CA GLN A 498 12.59 8.76 -6.50
C GLN A 498 13.59 8.28 -7.55
N GLY A 499 13.13 7.91 -8.75
CA GLY A 499 14.04 7.51 -9.82
C GLY A 499 15.00 8.63 -10.23
N ILE A 500 14.53 9.89 -10.31
CA ILE A 500 15.41 11.05 -10.58
C ILE A 500 16.46 11.22 -9.48
N VAL A 501 16.05 11.10 -8.21
CA VAL A 501 16.96 11.21 -7.06
C VAL A 501 18.02 10.12 -7.10
N TYR A 502 17.62 8.85 -7.25
CA TYR A 502 18.55 7.72 -7.35
C TYR A 502 19.48 7.84 -8.54
N PHE A 503 18.97 8.30 -9.69
CA PHE A 503 19.78 8.54 -10.88
C PHE A 503 20.83 9.62 -10.63
N GLY A 504 20.46 10.72 -9.96
CA GLY A 504 21.38 11.79 -9.57
C GLY A 504 22.43 11.36 -8.54
N GLN A 505 22.12 10.34 -7.73
CA GLN A 505 23.04 9.69 -6.79
C GLN A 505 23.87 8.56 -7.42
N GLU A 506 23.66 8.29 -8.71
CA GLU A 506 24.29 7.20 -9.46
C GLU A 506 23.93 5.78 -8.95
N GLU A 507 22.86 5.67 -8.16
CA GLU A 507 22.24 4.42 -7.73
C GLU A 507 21.32 3.88 -8.84
N LEU A 508 21.92 3.52 -9.98
CA LEU A 508 21.18 3.26 -11.22
C LEU A 508 20.18 2.09 -11.11
N GLY A 509 20.48 1.06 -10.32
CA GLY A 509 19.54 -0.04 -10.08
C GLY A 509 18.24 0.44 -9.41
N GLN A 510 18.35 1.24 -8.34
CA GLN A 510 17.19 1.80 -7.65
C GLN A 510 16.44 2.85 -8.50
N ALA A 511 17.15 3.58 -9.36
CA ALA A 511 16.53 4.47 -10.34
C ALA A 511 15.68 3.68 -11.35
N ILE A 512 16.21 2.56 -11.86
CA ILE A 512 15.50 1.64 -12.76
C ILE A 512 14.26 1.09 -12.06
N ASP A 513 14.40 0.51 -10.87
CA ASP A 513 13.27 -0.06 -10.11
C ASP A 513 12.15 0.95 -9.87
N SER A 514 12.51 2.21 -9.59
CA SER A 514 11.53 3.28 -9.35
C SER A 514 10.80 3.68 -10.62
N TRP A 515 11.51 3.84 -11.74
CA TRP A 515 10.88 4.19 -13.01
C TRP A 515 10.11 3.03 -13.65
N GLU A 516 10.52 1.77 -13.43
CA GLU A 516 9.75 0.60 -13.85
C GLU A 516 8.39 0.51 -13.18
N LYS A 517 8.29 0.87 -11.90
CA LYS A 517 7.01 0.99 -11.20
C LYS A 517 6.07 2.00 -11.86
N VAL A 518 6.60 3.13 -12.31
CA VAL A 518 5.81 4.15 -13.03
C VAL A 518 5.39 3.63 -14.39
N VAL A 519 6.31 3.07 -15.18
CA VAL A 519 6.01 2.52 -16.51
C VAL A 519 4.98 1.40 -16.45
N ALA A 520 4.97 0.59 -15.39
CA ALA A 520 4.01 -0.48 -15.20
C ALA A 520 2.56 0.00 -15.09
N VAL A 521 2.35 1.25 -14.64
CA VAL A 521 1.01 1.85 -14.50
C VAL A 521 0.69 2.89 -15.57
N ASP A 522 1.70 3.60 -16.06
CA ASP A 522 1.57 4.65 -17.08
C ASP A 522 2.90 4.77 -17.87
N PRO A 523 3.00 4.08 -19.02
CA PRO A 523 4.19 4.12 -19.87
C PRO A 523 4.51 5.50 -20.44
N ASP A 524 3.54 6.41 -20.51
CA ASP A 524 3.66 7.74 -21.13
C ASP A 524 3.83 8.86 -20.10
N TYR A 525 4.06 8.50 -18.82
CA TYR A 525 4.22 9.46 -17.74
C TYR A 525 5.51 10.28 -17.86
N LYS A 526 5.38 11.56 -18.27
CA LYS A 526 6.49 12.51 -18.42
C LYS A 526 7.62 11.90 -19.28
N ASP A 527 8.88 12.05 -18.88
CA ASP A 527 10.05 11.53 -19.58
C ASP A 527 10.49 10.15 -19.08
N VAL A 528 9.60 9.39 -18.39
CA VAL A 528 9.99 8.17 -17.67
C VAL A 528 10.65 7.13 -18.57
N GLN A 529 10.17 6.97 -19.80
CA GLN A 529 10.74 6.04 -20.78
C GLN A 529 12.17 6.43 -21.15
N GLN A 530 12.41 7.71 -21.41
CA GLN A 530 13.72 8.21 -21.78
C GLN A 530 14.70 8.07 -20.59
N ASN A 531 14.24 8.42 -19.40
CA ASN A 531 15.00 8.30 -18.16
C ASN A 531 15.36 6.84 -17.85
N LEU A 532 14.40 5.93 -17.94
CA LEU A 532 14.59 4.49 -17.74
C LEU A 532 15.58 3.90 -18.74
N ARG A 533 15.45 4.24 -20.03
CA ARG A 533 16.42 3.82 -21.07
C ARG A 533 17.83 4.28 -20.73
N LYS A 534 18.00 5.57 -20.37
CA LYS A 534 19.29 6.13 -19.97
C LYS A 534 19.89 5.40 -18.77
N ALA A 535 19.10 5.13 -17.73
CA ALA A 535 19.59 4.41 -16.56
C ALA A 535 19.94 2.95 -16.85
N LYS A 536 19.10 2.21 -17.58
CA LYS A 536 19.39 0.82 -17.97
C LYS A 536 20.71 0.72 -18.74
N LEU A 537 20.89 1.61 -19.72
CA LEU A 537 22.09 1.66 -20.54
C LEU A 537 23.35 1.95 -19.71
N LEU A 538 23.29 2.94 -18.82
CA LEU A 538 24.40 3.26 -17.92
C LEU A 538 24.69 2.12 -16.93
N ASN A 539 23.65 1.49 -16.38
CA ASN A 539 23.78 0.40 -15.42
C ASN A 539 24.44 -0.83 -16.06
N GLU A 540 23.97 -1.24 -17.24
CA GLU A 540 24.56 -2.35 -18.00
C GLU A 540 26.05 -2.10 -18.31
N ARG A 541 26.41 -0.86 -18.64
CA ARG A 541 27.80 -0.47 -18.88
C ARG A 541 28.65 -0.58 -17.62
N LEU A 542 28.15 -0.12 -16.48
CA LEU A 542 28.86 -0.26 -15.21
C LEU A 542 29.03 -1.72 -14.79
N GLU A 543 28.02 -2.56 -14.98
CA GLU A 543 28.10 -3.99 -14.65
C GLU A 543 29.09 -4.73 -15.55
N ARG A 544 29.14 -4.44 -16.85
CA ARG A 544 30.17 -4.97 -17.76
C ARG A 544 31.58 -4.64 -17.25
N ILE A 545 31.80 -3.37 -16.91
CA ILE A 545 33.10 -2.89 -16.38
C ILE A 545 33.49 -3.65 -15.11
N LYS A 546 32.55 -3.86 -14.17
CA LYS A 546 32.79 -4.65 -12.95
C LYS A 546 33.16 -6.09 -13.27
N SER A 547 32.41 -6.74 -14.16
CA SER A 547 32.64 -8.14 -14.53
C SER A 547 34.00 -8.36 -15.20
N SER A 548 34.46 -7.41 -16.04
CA SER A 548 35.78 -7.47 -16.70
C SER A 548 36.99 -7.24 -15.78
N SER A 549 36.76 -6.78 -14.54
CA SER A 549 37.81 -6.49 -13.54
C SER A 549 37.95 -7.55 -12.45
N GLY A 550 37.17 -8.63 -12.53
CA GLY A 550 37.17 -9.75 -11.58
C GLY A 550 37.96 -10.99 -12.02
N ASP A 551 38.45 -11.01 -13.26
CA ASP A 551 39.45 -11.96 -13.79
C ASP A 551 40.85 -11.33 -13.73
#